data_AF-A0A1F5WGR5-F1
#
_entry.id   AF-A0A1F5WGR5-F1
#
_cell.length_a   1.000
_cell.length_b   1.000
_cell.length_c   1.000
_cell.angle_alpha   90.00
_cell.angle_beta   90.00
_cell.angle_gamma   90.00
#
_symmetry.space_group_name_H-M   'P 1'
#
loop_
_entity.id
_entity.type
_entity.pdbx_description
1 polymer ?
#
loop_
_entity_poly.entity_id
_entity_poly.type
_entity_poly.pdbx_seq_one_letter_code
_entity_poly.pdbx_strand_id
1 'polypeptide(L)' 'MVMSYYANKEDTGILCVVCRGNIIKETEMRYDPSTGPLVIGPGSQGQYKMSWQYYCQHCGLSYAFLPKNQKAPS' A
#
# COMPACT_ATOMS: atom_id res chain seq x y z
N MET A 1 14.43 -1.05 14.12
CA MET A 1 14.41 -0.46 12.76
C MET A 1 13.69 -1.47 11.87
N VAL A 2 12.45 -1.20 11.44
CA VAL A 2 11.68 -2.14 10.62
C VAL A 2 12.14 -1.94 9.18
N MET A 3 12.87 -2.91 8.61
CA MET A 3 13.22 -2.87 7.20
C MET A 3 12.00 -3.27 6.37
N SER A 4 11.37 -2.27 5.74
CA SER A 4 10.43 -2.50 4.64
C SER A 4 11.24 -3.00 3.44
N TYR A 5 10.91 -4.18 2.93
CA TYR A 5 11.71 -4.85 1.90
C TYR A 5 11.25 -4.45 0.49
N TYR A 6 9.95 -4.16 0.33
CA TYR A 6 9.36 -3.68 -0.92
C TYR A 6 8.14 -2.79 -0.66
N ALA A 7 8.01 -1.69 -1.41
CA ALA A 7 6.82 -0.87 -1.51
C ALA A 7 6.43 -0.73 -2.98
N ASN A 8 5.19 -1.07 -3.32
CA ASN A 8 4.63 -0.93 -4.66
C ASN A 8 3.46 0.07 -4.62
N LYS A 9 3.37 0.94 -5.63
CA LYS A 9 2.32 1.94 -5.77
C LYS A 9 1.54 1.68 -7.06
N GLU A 10 0.24 1.48 -6.93
CA GLU A 10 -0.69 1.24 -8.04
C GLU A 10 -1.70 2.38 -8.12
N ASP A 11 -1.97 2.91 -9.32
CA ASP A 11 -3.07 3.85 -9.53
C ASP A 11 -4.41 3.11 -9.47
N THR A 12 -5.34 3.60 -8.68
CA THR A 12 -6.66 2.97 -8.52
C THR A 12 -7.65 3.38 -9.60
N GLY A 13 -7.33 4.39 -10.41
CA GLY A 13 -8.24 5.03 -11.35
C GLY A 13 -9.38 5.80 -10.67
N ILE A 14 -9.25 6.07 -9.36
CA ILE A 14 -10.25 6.76 -8.56
C ILE A 14 -9.69 8.10 -8.07
N LEU A 15 -10.52 9.12 -8.13
CA LEU A 15 -10.19 10.48 -7.72
C LEU A 15 -10.57 10.74 -6.26
N CYS A 16 -9.77 11.58 -5.61
CA CYS A 16 -10.00 12.07 -4.28
C CYS A 16 -11.26 12.93 -4.23
N VAL A 17 -12.11 12.69 -3.22
CA VAL A 17 -13.37 13.43 -3.05
C VAL A 17 -13.14 14.91 -2.78
N VAL A 18 -12.01 15.25 -2.17
CA VAL A 18 -11.69 16.60 -1.73
C VAL A 18 -10.96 17.40 -2.81
N CYS A 19 -9.83 16.88 -3.32
CA CYS A 19 -8.96 17.63 -4.23
C CYS A 19 -8.99 17.13 -5.68
N ARG A 20 -9.79 16.10 -5.98
CA ARG A 20 -9.84 15.44 -7.31
C ARG A 20 -8.50 14.87 -7.80
N GLY A 21 -7.47 14.79 -6.96
CA GLY A 21 -6.20 14.12 -7.29
C GLY A 21 -6.32 12.59 -7.22
N ASN A 22 -5.42 11.87 -7.88
CA ASN A 22 -5.47 10.41 -7.95
C ASN A 22 -5.28 9.76 -6.58
N ILE A 23 -6.10 8.76 -6.30
CA ILE A 23 -5.91 7.85 -5.18
C ILE A 23 -5.04 6.69 -5.66
N ILE A 24 -3.99 6.39 -4.91
CA ILE A 24 -3.16 5.22 -5.13
C ILE A 24 -3.34 4.19 -4.03
N LYS A 25 -3.04 2.95 -4.38
CA LYS A 25 -2.83 1.86 -3.45
C LYS A 25 -1.34 1.68 -3.24
N GLU A 26 -0.89 1.78 -2.01
CA GLU A 26 0.48 1.43 -1.63
C GLU A 26 0.45 0.09 -0.91
N THR A 27 1.17 -0.88 -1.46
CA THR A 27 1.34 -2.21 -0.86
C THR A 27 2.77 -2.31 -0.35
N GLU A 28 2.92 -2.60 0.93
CA GLU A 28 4.21 -2.77 1.58
C GLU A 28 4.37 -4.20 2.11
N MET A 29 5.55 -4.78 1.88
CA MET A 29 5.99 -6.00 2.55
C MET A 29 7.00 -5.66 3.63
N ARG A 30 6.66 -5.99 4.87
CA ARG A 30 7.49 -5.75 6.04
C ARG A 30 7.87 -7.07 6.68
N TYR A 31 9.14 -7.19 7.06
CA TYR A 31 9.60 -8.36 7.83
C TYR A 31 8.97 -8.37 9.22
N ASP A 32 8.52 -9.55 9.65
CA ASP A 32 7.95 -9.81 10.96
C ASP A 32 8.99 -10.44 11.90
N PRO A 33 9.55 -9.68 12.85
CA PRO A 33 10.60 -10.19 13.73
C PRO A 33 10.12 -11.29 14.68
N SER A 34 8.81 -11.50 14.87
CA SER A 34 8.33 -12.64 15.68
C SER A 34 8.54 -14.00 15.02
N THR A 35 8.89 -14.03 13.74
CA THR A 35 9.06 -15.28 12.96
C THR A 35 10.48 -15.87 13.04
N GLY A 36 11.31 -15.37 13.97
CA GLY A 36 12.71 -15.77 14.10
C GLY A 36 13.64 -14.99 13.17
N PRO A 37 14.94 -15.32 13.09
CA PRO A 37 15.94 -14.52 12.38
C PRO A 37 15.63 -14.39 10.89
N LEU A 38 15.99 -13.24 10.29
CA LEU A 38 15.76 -12.95 8.87
C LEU A 38 16.43 -14.01 7.99
N VAL A 39 15.63 -14.74 7.22
CA VAL A 39 16.08 -15.65 6.17
C VAL A 39 15.95 -14.93 4.83
N ILE A 40 16.97 -15.07 3.97
CA ILE A 40 16.94 -14.56 2.58
C ILE A 40 16.90 -15.76 1.64
N GLY A 41 15.86 -15.85 0.82
CA GLY A 41 15.63 -16.98 -0.10
C GLY A 41 14.27 -17.67 0.11
N PRO A 42 14.05 -18.86 -0.47
CA PRO A 42 12.74 -19.52 -0.45
C PRO A 42 12.24 -19.86 0.97
N GLY A 43 13.13 -20.07 1.93
CA GLY A 43 12.78 -20.30 3.35
C GLY A 43 12.27 -19.07 4.10
N SER A 44 12.22 -17.91 3.45
CA SER A 44 11.71 -16.66 4.04
C SER A 44 10.19 -16.51 3.89
N GLN A 45 9.53 -17.45 3.21
CA GLN A 45 8.07 -17.49 3.09
C GLN A 45 7.43 -17.58 4.49
N GLY A 46 6.60 -16.58 4.83
CA GLY A 46 5.97 -16.45 6.14
C GLY A 46 6.66 -15.49 7.11
N GLN A 47 7.88 -15.04 6.81
CA GLN A 47 8.57 -14.01 7.60
C GLN A 47 8.20 -12.58 7.21
N TYR A 48 7.35 -12.41 6.18
CA TYR A 48 6.91 -11.11 5.71
C TYR A 48 5.41 -10.96 5.86
N LYS A 49 5.00 -9.81 6.40
CA LYS A 49 3.62 -9.36 6.45
C LYS A 49 3.39 -8.35 5.35
N MET A 50 2.35 -8.60 4.56
CA MET A 50 1.88 -7.66 3.54
C MET A 50 0.80 -6.76 4.14
N SER A 51 1.00 -5.45 4.03
CA SER A 51 0.01 -4.43 4.38
C SER A 51 -0.27 -3.56 3.16
N TRP A 52 -1.48 -3.07 3.02
CA TRP A 52 -1.82 -2.10 1.98
C TRP A 52 -2.59 -0.92 2.57
N GLN A 53 -2.44 0.24 1.94
CA GLN A 53 -3.17 1.46 2.27
C GLN A 53 -3.58 2.21 1.00
N TYR A 54 -4.70 2.92 1.06
CA TYR A 54 -5.11 3.84 0.00
C TYR A 54 -4.90 5.28 0.46
N TYR A 55 -4.30 6.11 -0.38
CA TYR A 55 -4.20 7.54 -0.12
C TYR A 55 -4.22 8.37 -1.39
N CYS A 56 -4.65 9.62 -1.27
CA CYS A 56 -4.52 10.58 -2.36
C CYS A 56 -3.08 11.04 -2.49
N GLN A 57 -2.47 10.91 -3.68
CA GLN A 57 -1.10 11.36 -3.93
C GLN A 57 -0.91 12.86 -3.73
N HIS A 58 -1.97 13.65 -3.89
CA HIS A 58 -1.88 15.11 -3.87
C HIS A 58 -2.08 15.70 -2.47
N CYS A 59 -3.14 15.30 -1.75
CA CYS A 59 -3.45 15.85 -0.43
C CYS A 59 -3.12 14.92 0.74
N GLY A 60 -2.65 13.70 0.48
CA GLY A 60 -2.26 12.73 1.51
C GLY A 60 -3.42 12.12 2.30
N LEU A 61 -4.68 12.42 1.95
CA LEU A 61 -5.84 11.83 2.62
C LEU A 61 -5.82 10.31 2.50
N SER A 62 -5.81 9.63 3.64
CA SER A 62 -5.90 8.18 3.72
C SER A 62 -7.36 7.70 3.66
N TYR A 63 -7.58 6.59 2.96
CA TYR A 63 -8.90 6.00 2.75
C TYR A 63 -8.92 4.58 3.31
N ALA A 64 -9.85 4.31 4.22
CA ALA A 64 -10.13 2.95 4.67
C ALA A 64 -10.81 2.12 3.55
N PHE A 65 -11.63 2.78 2.72
CA PHE A 65 -12.30 2.19 1.57
C PHE A 65 -12.33 3.19 0.42
N LEU A 66 -12.27 2.69 -0.82
CA LEU A 66 -12.32 3.52 -2.01
C LEU A 66 -13.74 4.09 -2.25
N PRO A 67 -13.88 5.37 -2.64
CA PRO A 67 -15.17 5.96 -2.94
C PRO A 67 -15.74 5.40 -4.27
N LYS A 68 -17.00 4.95 -4.24
CA LYS A 68 -17.64 4.20 -5.35
C LYS A 68 -17.94 5.01 -6.62
N ASN A 69 -17.96 6.35 -6.53
CA ASN A 69 -18.50 7.24 -7.58
C ASN A 69 -17.46 8.23 -8.17
N GLN A 70 -16.16 7.97 -8.01
CA GLN A 70 -15.10 8.92 -8.39
C GLN A 70 -14.14 8.34 -9.44
N LYS A 71 -14.65 7.66 -10.48
CA LYS A 71 -13.76 7.14 -11.53
C LYS A 71 -13.14 8.29 -12.34
N ALA A 72 -11.85 8.19 -12.65
CA ALA A 72 -11.22 9.05 -13.63
C ALA A 72 -11.92 8.90 -14.99
N PRO A 73 -12.09 9.98 -15.77
CA PRO A 73 -12.60 9.86 -17.13
C PRO A 73 -11.64 9.00 -17.95
N SER A 74 -12.19 7.95 -18.56
CA SER A 74 -11.51 7.02 -19.47
C SER A 74 -11.10 7.69 -20.77
#